data_AF-A0A1R1C5A5-F1
#
_entry.id   AF-A0A1R1C5A5-F1
#
_cell.length_a   1.000
_cell.length_b   1.000
_cell.length_c   1.000
_cell.angle_alpha   90.00
_cell.angle_beta   90.00
_cell.angle_gamma   90.00
#
_symmetry.space_group_name_H-M   'P 1'
#
loop_
_entity.id
_entity.type
_entity.pdbx_description
1 polymer ?
#
loop_
_entity_poly.entity_id
_entity_poly.type
_entity_poly.pdbx_seq_one_letter_code
_entity_poly.pdbx_strand_id
1 'polypeptide(L)' 'MIIKKNEFLHYVSKIGTFMVLYGLLYIVQDLTIGLLPFMNDWFIGEVPMKFLIFSFVSVAVILKFVKIGSPYK' A
#
# COMPACT_ATOMS: atom_id res chain seq x y z
N MET A 1 -10.09 -6.15 28.61
CA MET A 1 -10.80 -5.71 27.40
C MET A 1 -10.92 -6.89 26.46
N ILE A 2 -12.03 -7.64 26.52
CA ILE A 2 -12.22 -8.83 25.69
C ILE A 2 -12.71 -8.34 24.32
N ILE A 3 -11.77 -8.13 23.39
CA ILE A 3 -12.12 -7.83 22.00
C ILE A 3 -12.90 -9.05 21.49
N LYS A 4 -14.15 -8.84 21.04
CA LYS A 4 -14.94 -9.92 20.44
C LYS A 4 -14.13 -10.49 19.28
N LYS A 5 -13.91 -11.81 19.26
CA LYS A 5 -13.08 -12.53 18.25
C LYS A 5 -13.35 -12.08 16.81
N ASN A 6 -14.60 -11.74 16.50
CA ASN A 6 -15.05 -11.27 15.19
C ASN A 6 -14.53 -9.86 14.84
N GLU A 7 -14.41 -8.95 15.81
CA GLU A 7 -13.87 -7.61 15.59
C GLU A 7 -12.37 -7.66 15.32
N PHE A 8 -11.64 -8.52 16.04
CA PHE A 8 -10.21 -8.73 15.78
C PHE A 8 -9.97 -9.28 14.36
N LEU A 9 -10.70 -10.34 13.98
CA LEU A 9 -10.60 -10.92 12.63
C LEU A 9 -10.98 -9.90 11.54
N HIS A 10 -11.93 -9.02 11.82
CA HIS A 10 -12.32 -7.94 10.92
C HIS A 10 -11.19 -6.92 10.71
N TYR A 11 -10.52 -6.47 11.77
CA TYR A 11 -9.38 -5.57 11.63
C TYR A 11 -8.20 -6.23 10.91
N VAL A 12 -7.89 -7.48 11.26
CA VAL A 12 -6.83 -8.26 10.59
C VAL A 12 -7.14 -8.43 9.10
N SER A 13 -8.39 -8.74 8.75
CA SER A 13 -8.81 -8.86 7.35
C SER A 13 -8.65 -7.55 6.59
N LYS A 14 -9.09 -6.41 7.16
CA LYS A 14 -8.94 -5.10 6.53
C LYS A 14 -7.49 -4.70 6.32
N ILE A 15 -6.65 -4.88 7.34
CA ILE A 15 -5.22 -4.56 7.27
C ILE A 15 -4.53 -5.48 6.26
N GLY A 16 -4.86 -6.78 6.26
CA GLY A 16 -4.33 -7.74 5.30
C GLY A 16 -4.68 -7.35 3.86
N THR A 17 -5.95 -7.03 3.58
CA THR A 17 -6.38 -6.56 2.25
C THR A 17 -5.66 -5.27 1.85
N PHE A 18 -5.52 -4.31 2.78
CA PHE A 18 -4.78 -3.08 2.53
C PHE A 18 -3.31 -3.35 2.18
N MET A 19 -2.63 -4.19 2.96
CA MET A 19 -1.23 -4.56 2.74
C MET A 19 -1.01 -5.27 1.40
N VAL A 20 -1.91 -6.19 1.03
CA VAL A 20 -1.85 -6.88 -0.26
C VAL A 20 -2.01 -5.89 -1.41
N LEU A 21 -3.01 -5.02 -1.36
CA LEU A 21 -3.23 -4.01 -2.39
C LEU A 21 -2.07 -3.04 -2.50
N TYR A 22 -1.53 -2.61 -1.36
CA TYR A 22 -0.36 -1.75 -1.29
C TYR A 22 0.86 -2.40 -1.96
N GLY A 23 1.17 -3.64 -1.58
CA GLY A 23 2.28 -4.39 -2.17
C GLY A 23 2.11 -4.59 -3.68
N LEU A 24 0.90 -4.93 -4.13
CA LEU A 24 0.58 -5.09 -5.55
C LEU A 24 0.80 -3.79 -6.33
N LEU A 25 0.27 -2.67 -5.85
CA LEU A 25 0.45 -1.36 -6.49
C LEU A 25 1.91 -0.93 -6.50
N TYR A 26 2.63 -1.15 -5.40
CA TYR A 26 4.04 -0.82 -5.29
C TYR A 26 4.88 -1.62 -6.29
N ILE A 27 4.65 -2.93 -6.43
CA ILE A 27 5.34 -3.78 -7.42
C ILE A 27 5.01 -3.32 -8.84
N VAL A 28 3.74 -3.03 -9.14
CA VAL A 28 3.35 -2.53 -10.46
C VAL A 28 4.04 -1.20 -10.76
N GLN A 29 4.13 -0.29 -9.79
CA GLN A 29 4.85 0.98 -9.94
C GLN A 29 6.35 0.76 -10.14
N ASP A 30 6.98 -0.13 -9.39
CA ASP A 30 8.41 -0.43 -9.55
C ASP A 30 8.71 -1.09 -10.91
N LEU A 31 7.84 -1.98 -11.39
CA LEU A 31 7.97 -2.61 -12.71
C LEU A 31 7.62 -1.68 -13.89
N THR A 32 6.80 -0.65 -13.70
CA THR A 32 6.42 0.25 -14.80
C THR A 32 7.27 1.50 -14.81
N ILE A 33 7.45 2.11 -13.63
CA ILE A 33 8.08 3.40 -13.43
C ILE A 33 9.52 3.24 -12.93
N GLY A 34 9.84 2.19 -12.17
CA GLY A 34 11.21 1.91 -11.71
C GLY A 34 12.20 1.56 -12.84
N LEU A 35 11.69 1.31 -14.05
CA LEU A 35 12.47 1.18 -15.29
C LEU A 35 12.90 2.53 -15.90
N LEU A 36 12.34 3.65 -15.41
CA LEU A 36 12.72 4.98 -15.90
C LEU A 36 14.06 5.39 -15.26
N PRO A 37 15.12 5.64 -16.05
CA PRO A 37 16.47 5.86 -15.53
C PRO A 37 16.55 7.04 -14.55
N PHE A 38 15.77 8.10 -14.79
CA PHE A 38 15.76 9.29 -13.93
C PHE A 38 15.20 9.06 -12.52
N MET A 39 14.43 7.99 -12.29
CA MET A 39 13.86 7.70 -10.96
C MET A 39 14.81 6.91 -10.05
N ASN A 40 15.84 6.27 -10.61
CA ASN A 40 16.87 5.61 -9.83
C ASN A 40 17.94 6.59 -9.35
N ASP A 41 18.12 7.73 -10.01
CA ASP A 41 19.19 8.70 -9.67
C ASP A 41 18.73 9.75 -8.62
N TRP A 42 17.45 9.76 -8.26
CA TRP A 42 16.89 10.67 -7.28
C TRP A 42 16.89 10.05 -5.88
N PHE A 43 17.87 10.46 -5.08
CA PHE A 43 18.00 10.10 -3.66
C PHE A 43 17.79 11.32 -2.76
N ILE A 44 17.13 11.12 -1.62
CA ILE A 44 17.14 12.06 -0.49
C ILE A 44 17.95 11.42 0.63
N GLY A 45 19.20 11.82 0.78
CA GLY A 45 20.14 11.14 1.67
C GLY A 45 20.41 9.72 1.17
N GLU A 46 20.07 8.72 1.99
CA GLU A 46 20.23 7.29 1.66
C GLU A 46 18.95 6.65 1.11
N VAL A 47 17.83 7.37 1.11
CA VAL A 47 16.53 6.80 0.72
C VAL A 47 16.22 7.18 -0.73
N PRO A 48 15.92 6.19 -1.60
CA PRO A 48 15.47 6.46 -2.96
C PRO A 48 14.16 7.24 -2.93
N MET A 49 14.08 8.38 -3.60
CA MET A 49 12.88 9.22 -3.64
C MET A 49 11.69 8.46 -4.26
N LYS A 50 11.98 7.50 -5.16
CA LYS A 50 10.99 6.56 -5.72
C LYS A 50 10.17 5.86 -4.63
N PHE A 51 10.78 5.50 -3.50
CA PHE A 51 10.09 4.81 -2.41
C PHE A 51 8.98 5.70 -1.81
N LEU A 52 9.30 6.98 -1.57
CA LEU A 52 8.34 7.94 -1.00
C LEU A 52 7.19 8.22 -1.96
N ILE A 53 7.50 8.45 -3.25
CA ILE A 53 6.52 8.75 -4.28
C ILE A 53 5.59 7.53 -4.47
N PHE A 54 6.14 6.33 -4.62
CA PHE A 54 5.35 5.12 -4.82
C PHE A 54 4.48 4.78 -3.61
N SER A 55 5.02 4.96 -2.41
CA SER A 55 4.25 4.79 -1.17
C SER A 55 3.07 5.76 -1.13
N PHE A 56 3.32 7.05 -1.39
CA PHE A 56 2.28 8.08 -1.36
C PHE A 56 1.20 7.84 -2.42
N VAL A 57 1.60 7.53 -3.66
CA VAL A 57 0.68 7.25 -4.76
C VAL A 57 -0.13 5.99 -4.47
N SER A 58 0.50 4.92 -3.99
CA SER A 58 -0.20 3.67 -3.64
C SER A 58 -1.26 3.90 -2.55
N VAL A 59 -0.92 4.63 -1.49
CA VAL A 59 -1.88 5.00 -0.44
C VAL A 59 -3.01 5.86 -1.00
N ALA A 60 -2.70 6.89 -1.79
CA ALA A 60 -3.71 7.76 -2.38
C ALA A 60 -4.67 7.01 -3.30
N VAL A 61 -4.16 6.07 -4.10
CA VAL A 61 -4.96 5.21 -4.98
C VAL A 61 -5.88 4.30 -4.16
N ILE A 62 -5.36 3.62 -3.13
CA ILE A 62 -6.18 2.74 -2.29
C ILE A 62 -7.29 3.53 -1.60
N LEU A 63 -6.97 4.68 -0.99
CA LEU A 63 -7.96 5.49 -0.30
C LEU A 63 -9.03 6.06 -1.23
N LYS A 64 -8.68 6.40 -2.47
CA LYS A 64 -9.61 7.01 -3.43
C LYS A 64 -10.45 6.00 -4.21
N PHE A 65 -9.86 4.86 -4.60
CA PHE A 65 -10.48 3.92 -5.54
C PHE A 65 -10.89 2.59 -4.92
N VAL A 66 -10.34 2.21 -3.76
CA VAL A 66 -10.63 0.92 -3.14
C VAL A 66 -11.47 1.12 -1.89
N LYS A 67 -12.75 0.75 -1.99
CA LYS A 67 -13.61 0.65 -0.81
C LYS A 67 -13.40 -0.71 -0.15
N ILE A 68 -12.54 -0.77 0.87
CA ILE A 68 -12.30 -2.00 1.64
C ILE A 68 -13.56 -2.33 2.47
N GLY A 69 -14.45 -3.12 1.87
CA GLY A 69 -15.61 -3.70 2.53
C GLY A 69 -15.20 -4.86 3.45
N SER A 70 -15.99 -5.12 4.49
CA SER A 70 -15.77 -6.28 5.36
C SER A 70 -16.70 -7.44 4.95
N PRO A 71 -16.19 -8.68 4.96
CA PRO A 71 -17.01 -9.87 4.76
C PRO A 71 -17.83 -10.26 6.01
N TYR A 72 -17.56 -9.66 7.18
CA TYR A 72 -18.17 -10.05 8.47
C TYR A 72 -19.38 -9.19 8.86
N LYS A 73 -20.17 -8.74 7.88
CA LYS A 73 -21.49 -8.15 8.16
C LYS A 73 -22.49 -9.22 8.54
#